data_AF-A0AAD6WV09-F1
#
_entry.id   AF-A0AAD6WV09-F1
#
_cell.length_a   1.000
_cell.length_b   1.000
_cell.length_c   1.000
_cell.angle_alpha   90.00
_cell.angle_beta   90.00
_cell.angle_gamma   90.00
#
_symmetry.space_group_name_H-M   'P 1'
#
loop_
_entity.id
_entity.type
_entity.pdbx_description
1 polymer ?
#
loop_
_entity_poly.entity_id
_entity_poly.type
_entity_poly.pdbx_seq_one_letter_code
_entity_poly.pdbx_strand_id
1 'polypeptide(L)'
;MRGFRARRGPDSNTVIACFESAEIAAWFTTAFNAARGAPTNPFEFPRQILGRRRHDSNSVRVPSKAREDLSGPDFMALQIGNIILYNTYLLPESANWAGTLESDPCLALASSLAVARAGNFEILLKGDLNARTGSNTPSANDPIRRSKDNTISTRGGYLFRLCNDCDLVFISRAECFGPNGGDYTSFQGSRQTVIDYPI
;
A
#
# COMPACT_ATOMS: atom_id res chain seq x y z
N MET A 1 3.72 -13.11 8.73
CA MET A 1 3.35 -11.76 8.27
C MET A 1 3.95 -10.74 9.22
N ARG A 2 4.82 -9.82 8.75
CA ARG A 2 5.31 -8.69 9.57
C ARG A 2 4.28 -7.57 9.47
N GLY A 3 3.73 -7.14 10.60
CA GLY A 3 2.51 -6.35 10.68
C GLY A 3 2.76 -4.84 10.62
N PHE A 4 1.88 -4.12 9.93
CA PHE A 4 1.65 -2.71 10.20
C PHE A 4 0.86 -2.61 11.51
N ARG A 5 1.35 -1.86 12.50
CA ARG A 5 0.60 -1.61 13.74
C ARG A 5 0.32 -0.13 13.86
N ALA A 6 -0.93 0.25 13.68
CA ALA A 6 -1.43 1.54 14.08
C ALA A 6 -2.03 1.43 15.49
N ARG A 7 -1.70 2.36 16.38
CA ARG A 7 -2.41 2.53 17.66
C ARG A 7 -2.88 3.97 17.80
N ARG A 8 -4.02 4.18 18.46
CA ARG A 8 -4.43 5.52 18.86
C ARG A 8 -3.36 6.14 19.76
N GLY A 9 -3.01 7.38 19.48
CA GLY A 9 -2.19 8.20 20.33
C GLY A 9 -2.96 8.67 21.57
N PRO A 10 -2.30 9.44 22.45
CA PRO A 10 -2.89 9.93 23.69
C PRO A 10 -4.04 10.93 23.49
N ASP A 11 -4.17 11.51 22.29
CA ASP A 11 -5.31 12.33 21.89
C ASP A 11 -6.13 11.62 20.78
N SER A 12 -7.41 11.99 20.67
CA SER A 12 -8.36 11.35 19.76
C SER A 12 -8.02 11.49 18.27
N ASN A 13 -7.10 12.40 17.93
CA ASN A 13 -6.75 12.75 16.56
C ASN A 13 -5.39 12.17 16.14
N THR A 14 -4.67 11.50 17.04
CA THR A 14 -3.34 10.96 16.76
C THR A 14 -3.42 9.46 16.48
N VAL A 15 -2.74 9.04 15.41
CA VAL A 15 -2.46 7.63 15.14
C VAL A 15 -0.95 7.44 15.10
N ILE A 16 -0.43 6.55 15.94
CA ILE A 16 0.97 6.16 15.94
C ILE A 16 1.10 4.97 15.00
N ALA A 17 1.70 5.20 13.83
CA ALA A 17 2.05 4.16 12.88
C ALA A 17 3.44 3.58 13.21
N CYS A 18 3.47 2.29 13.54
CA CYS A 18 4.70 1.52 13.70
C CYS A 18 4.86 0.56 12.52
N PHE A 19 5.96 0.69 11.79
CA PHE A 19 6.33 -0.22 10.70
C PHE A 19 7.34 -1.24 11.22
N GLU A 20 7.02 -2.54 11.14
CA GLU A 20 7.93 -3.62 11.56
C GLU A 20 9.06 -3.90 10.52
N SER A 21 9.04 -3.22 9.37
CA SER A 21 10.11 -3.28 8.37
C SER A 21 10.84 -1.95 8.25
N ALA A 22 12.16 -1.99 8.40
CA ALA A 22 13.05 -0.85 8.18
C ALA A 22 12.96 -0.32 6.74
N GLU A 23 12.67 -1.16 5.75
CA GLU A 23 12.49 -0.75 4.35
C GLU A 23 11.20 0.06 4.18
N ILE A 24 10.11 -0.35 4.84
CA ILE A 24 8.83 0.37 4.80
C ILE A 24 8.97 1.71 5.56
N ALA A 25 9.63 1.70 6.72
CA ALA A 25 9.92 2.92 7.47
C ALA A 25 10.80 3.89 6.68
N ALA A 26 11.83 3.38 5.98
CA ALA A 26 12.72 4.16 5.14
C ALA A 26 12.00 4.74 3.92
N TRP A 27 11.12 3.96 3.27
CA TRP A 27 10.29 4.44 2.17
C TRP A 27 9.33 5.52 2.64
N PHE A 28 8.61 5.30 3.74
CA PHE A 28 7.72 6.31 4.33
C PHE A 28 8.47 7.59 4.67
N THR A 29 9.66 7.47 5.26
CA THR A 29 10.51 8.62 5.58
C THR A 29 10.97 9.35 4.33
N THR A 30 11.34 8.62 3.27
CA THR A 30 11.81 9.20 2.01
C THR A 30 10.68 9.90 1.26
N ALA A 31 9.53 9.24 1.10
CA ALA A 31 8.33 9.82 0.50
C ALA A 31 7.84 11.05 1.29
N PHE A 32 7.81 10.95 2.62
CA PHE A 32 7.42 12.05 3.50
C PHE A 32 8.39 13.25 3.44
N ASN A 33 9.70 13.00 3.35
CA ASN A 33 10.70 14.06 3.21
C ASN A 33 10.66 14.72 1.83
N ALA A 34 10.43 13.94 0.77
CA ALA A 34 10.22 14.46 -0.58
C ALA A 34 8.98 15.37 -0.66
N ALA A 35 7.86 14.97 -0.05
CA ALA A 35 6.63 15.78 0.03
C ALA A 35 6.80 17.09 0.83
N ARG A 36 7.86 17.22 1.64
CA ARG A 36 8.20 18.45 2.39
C ARG A 36 9.18 19.37 1.66
N GLY A 37 9.59 19.03 0.43
CA GLY A 37 10.59 19.80 -0.32
C GLY A 37 11.98 19.75 0.31
N ALA A 38 12.25 18.75 1.18
CA ALA A 38 13.60 18.54 1.69
C ALA A 38 14.47 17.91 0.59
N PRO A 39 15.70 18.39 0.36
CA PRO A 39 16.59 17.79 -0.62
C PRO A 39 16.92 16.37 -0.16
N THR A 40 16.37 15.38 -0.84
CA THR A 40 16.75 13.97 -0.68
C THR A 40 17.63 13.61 -1.86
N ASN A 41 18.88 13.21 -1.58
CA ASN A 41 19.65 12.43 -2.55
C ASN A 41 19.03 11.02 -2.53
N PRO A 42 18.37 10.56 -3.61
CA PRO A 42 17.62 9.30 -3.60
C PRO A 42 18.50 8.04 -3.40
N PHE A 43 19.82 8.20 -3.30
CA PHE A 43 20.80 7.11 -3.21
C PHE A 43 21.64 7.10 -1.92
N GLU A 44 21.49 8.07 -1.02
CA GLU A 44 22.17 8.02 0.29
C GLU A 44 21.35 7.23 1.31
N PHE A 45 21.52 5.90 1.28
CA PHE A 45 21.10 5.03 2.36
C PHE A 45 22.00 5.27 3.59
N PRO A 46 21.46 5.62 4.77
CA PRO A 46 22.25 5.63 5.98
C PRO A 46 22.66 4.18 6.31
N ARG A 47 23.94 3.85 6.07
CA ARG A 47 24.55 2.53 6.40
C ARG A 47 24.50 2.16 7.90
N GLN A 48 23.91 2.99 8.77
CA GLN A 48 23.93 2.80 10.22
C GLN A 48 22.80 1.91 10.79
N ILE A 49 21.85 1.43 9.99
CA ILE A 49 20.70 0.64 10.48
C ILE A 49 20.95 -0.87 10.28
N LEU A 50 22.07 -1.40 10.76
CA LEU A 50 22.35 -2.86 10.76
C LEU A 50 23.18 -3.32 11.96
N GLY A 51 23.12 -2.59 13.07
CA GLY A 51 23.65 -3.02 14.37
C GLY A 51 22.52 -3.15 15.38
N ARG A 52 22.36 -4.34 15.99
CA ARG A 52 21.50 -4.56 17.17
C ARG A 52 21.94 -3.63 18.31
N ARG A 53 21.42 -2.41 18.36
CA ARG A 53 21.39 -1.58 19.57
C ARG A 53 19.97 -1.61 20.12
N ARG A 54 19.86 -1.78 21.43
CA ARG A 54 18.65 -1.45 22.18
C ARG A 54 18.32 0.00 21.85
N HIS A 55 17.28 0.20 21.04
CA HIS A 55 16.88 1.51 20.55
C HIS A 55 16.13 2.23 21.66
N ASP A 56 16.78 3.22 22.28
CA ASP A 56 16.07 4.40 22.72
C ASP A 56 15.53 5.07 21.45
N SER A 57 14.34 4.66 21.02
CA SER A 57 13.76 5.12 19.78
C SER A 57 13.29 6.55 19.97
N ASN A 58 14.05 7.51 19.45
CA ASN A 58 13.54 8.84 19.10
C ASN A 58 12.42 8.65 18.06
N SER A 59 11.20 8.38 18.52
CA SER A 59 10.05 8.22 17.66
C SER A 59 9.63 9.61 17.17
N VAL A 60 9.88 9.89 15.89
CA VAL A 60 9.34 11.09 15.24
C VAL A 60 7.83 10.90 15.09
N ARG A 61 7.05 11.82 15.65
CA ARG A 61 5.59 11.84 15.48
C ARG A 61 5.26 12.57 14.19
N VAL A 62 4.54 11.91 13.31
CA VAL A 62 4.02 12.50 12.07
C VAL A 62 2.54 12.80 12.28
N PRO A 63 2.09 14.07 12.13
CA PRO A 63 0.68 14.40 12.19
C PRO A 63 -0.11 13.60 11.14
N SER A 64 -1.17 12.94 11.58
CA SER A 64 -1.97 12.07 10.72
C SER A 64 -3.44 12.19 11.10
N LYS A 65 -4.35 12.07 10.14
CA LYS A 65 -5.80 12.10 10.38
C LYS A 65 -6.46 10.87 9.75
N ALA A 66 -7.22 10.10 10.52
CA ALA A 66 -8.06 9.06 9.97
C ALA A 66 -9.16 9.68 9.08
N ARG A 67 -9.35 9.14 7.87
CA ARG A 67 -10.35 9.61 6.90
C ARG A 67 -11.47 8.59 6.81
N GLU A 68 -12.38 8.65 7.78
CA GLU A 68 -13.57 7.79 7.82
C GLU A 68 -14.43 7.95 6.57
N ASP A 69 -14.49 9.17 6.03
CA ASP A 69 -15.16 9.51 4.76
C ASP A 69 -14.52 8.87 3.53
N LEU A 70 -13.25 8.47 3.61
CA LEU A 70 -12.52 7.74 2.58
C LEU A 70 -12.25 6.29 2.97
N SER A 71 -12.79 5.79 4.08
CA SER A 71 -12.61 4.41 4.51
C SER A 71 -13.81 3.55 4.10
N GLY A 72 -13.63 2.23 4.11
CA GLY A 72 -14.69 1.28 3.80
C GLY A 72 -14.62 0.04 4.67
N PRO A 73 -15.52 -0.94 4.46
CA PRO A 73 -15.57 -2.16 5.26
C PRO A 73 -14.23 -2.93 5.31
N ASP A 74 -13.49 -2.93 4.20
CA ASP A 74 -12.30 -3.74 3.99
C ASP A 74 -11.00 -2.90 3.84
N PHE A 75 -11.07 -1.60 4.11
CA PHE A 75 -9.90 -0.73 4.04
C PHE A 75 -10.02 0.50 4.93
N MET A 76 -8.86 0.96 5.42
CA MET A 76 -8.75 2.20 6.19
C MET A 76 -7.92 3.22 5.43
N ALA A 77 -8.37 4.48 5.43
CA ALA A 77 -7.65 5.61 4.88
C ALA A 77 -7.05 6.48 6.00
N LEU A 78 -5.75 6.76 5.91
CA LEU A 78 -5.01 7.65 6.81
C LEU A 78 -4.40 8.79 6.01
N GLN A 79 -4.78 10.03 6.31
CA GLN A 79 -4.17 11.21 5.72
C GLN A 79 -2.92 11.62 6.47
N ILE A 80 -1.83 11.87 5.73
CA ILE A 80 -0.58 12.46 6.22
C ILE A 80 -0.20 13.61 5.28
N GLY A 81 -0.43 14.86 5.71
CA GLY A 81 -0.26 16.02 4.83
C GLY A 81 -1.20 15.93 3.61
N ASN A 82 -0.62 15.92 2.40
CA ASN A 82 -1.35 15.75 1.13
C ASN A 82 -1.40 14.30 0.63
N ILE A 83 -0.96 13.33 1.44
CA ILE A 83 -0.95 11.91 1.08
C ILE A 83 -2.11 11.20 1.79
N ILE A 84 -2.85 10.36 1.07
CA ILE A 84 -3.80 9.40 1.63
C ILE A 84 -3.21 8.00 1.52
N LEU A 85 -3.06 7.35 2.67
CA LEU A 85 -2.57 5.99 2.80
C LEU A 85 -3.76 5.05 2.96
N TYR A 86 -3.95 4.17 2.01
CA TYR A 86 -4.91 3.08 2.08
C TYR A 86 -4.22 1.82 2.60
N ASN A 87 -4.74 1.27 3.70
CA ASN A 87 -4.42 -0.07 4.15
C ASN A 87 -5.61 -0.98 3.89
N THR A 88 -5.48 -1.87 2.91
CA THR A 88 -6.60 -2.63 2.34
C THR A 88 -6.44 -4.13 2.59
N TYR A 89 -7.55 -4.80 2.87
CA TYR A 89 -7.66 -6.25 2.88
C TYR A 89 -8.94 -6.67 2.15
N LEU A 90 -8.86 -6.84 0.83
CA LEU A 90 -10.00 -7.33 0.06
C LEU A 90 -10.05 -8.85 0.15
N LEU A 91 -11.24 -9.39 0.32
CA LEU A 91 -11.46 -10.80 0.59
C LEU A 91 -11.36 -11.64 -0.67
N PRO A 92 -10.94 -12.92 -0.61
CA PRO A 92 -10.91 -13.78 -1.78
C PRO A 92 -12.21 -13.72 -2.61
N GLU A 93 -12.11 -13.71 -3.95
CA GLU A 93 -13.27 -13.68 -4.85
C GLU A 93 -14.26 -14.84 -4.60
N SER A 94 -13.77 -15.95 -4.06
CA SER A 94 -14.58 -17.13 -3.72
C SER A 94 -15.20 -17.08 -2.33
N ALA A 95 -15.03 -16.00 -1.57
CA ALA A 95 -15.54 -15.91 -0.21
C ALA A 95 -17.07 -15.70 -0.25
N ASN A 96 -17.80 -16.55 0.49
CA ASN A 96 -19.26 -16.70 0.42
C ASN A 96 -20.06 -15.62 1.19
N TRP A 97 -19.41 -14.60 1.72
CA TRP A 97 -20.02 -13.58 2.59
C TRP A 97 -20.32 -12.26 1.89
N ALA A 98 -19.99 -12.15 0.60
CA ALA A 98 -20.29 -10.97 -0.20
C ALA A 98 -21.77 -10.55 -0.13
N GLY A 99 -22.69 -11.50 0.07
CA GLY A 99 -24.12 -11.22 0.23
C GLY A 99 -24.55 -10.59 1.57
N THR A 100 -23.62 -10.42 2.52
CA THR A 100 -23.91 -9.83 3.86
C THR A 100 -23.40 -8.41 4.03
N LEU A 101 -22.63 -7.91 3.05
CA LEU A 101 -22.08 -6.56 3.09
C LEU A 101 -23.10 -5.56 2.54
N GLU A 102 -23.19 -4.40 3.19
CA GLU A 102 -24.06 -3.29 2.73
C GLU A 102 -23.59 -2.69 1.41
N SER A 103 -22.30 -2.82 1.09
CA SER A 103 -21.69 -2.33 -0.14
C SER A 103 -20.65 -3.31 -0.67
N ASP A 104 -20.48 -3.34 -1.99
CA ASP A 104 -19.39 -4.08 -2.62
C ASP A 104 -18.03 -3.43 -2.27
N PRO A 105 -17.08 -4.16 -1.65
CA PRO A 105 -15.80 -3.60 -1.23
C PRO A 105 -14.95 -3.03 -2.35
N CYS A 106 -15.02 -3.61 -3.55
CA CYS A 106 -14.26 -3.14 -4.70
C CYS A 106 -14.83 -1.80 -5.18
N LEU A 107 -16.16 -1.69 -5.28
CA LEU A 107 -16.82 -0.43 -5.61
C LEU A 107 -16.54 0.66 -4.57
N ALA A 108 -16.63 0.34 -3.28
CA ALA A 108 -16.33 1.28 -2.21
C ALA A 108 -14.88 1.81 -2.29
N LEU A 109 -13.92 0.91 -2.55
CA LEU A 109 -12.51 1.29 -2.74
C LEU A 109 -12.34 2.20 -3.96
N ALA A 110 -12.93 1.83 -5.10
CA ALA A 110 -12.85 2.63 -6.32
C ALA A 110 -13.44 4.03 -6.16
N SER A 111 -14.61 4.15 -5.52
CA SER A 111 -15.21 5.44 -5.23
C SER A 111 -14.32 6.28 -4.30
N SER A 112 -13.73 5.67 -3.27
CA SER A 112 -12.84 6.38 -2.35
C SER A 112 -11.58 6.90 -3.06
N LEU A 113 -10.94 6.06 -3.90
CA LEU A 113 -9.76 6.46 -4.68
C LEU A 113 -10.09 7.60 -5.66
N ALA A 114 -11.24 7.53 -6.34
CA ALA A 114 -11.69 8.59 -7.23
C ALA A 114 -11.90 9.93 -6.49
N VAL A 115 -12.51 9.90 -5.30
CA VAL A 115 -12.68 11.09 -4.46
C VAL A 115 -11.34 11.64 -3.99
N ALA A 116 -10.41 10.79 -3.54
CA ALA A 116 -9.08 11.22 -3.14
C ALA A 116 -8.33 11.87 -4.31
N ARG A 117 -8.40 11.28 -5.51
CA ARG A 117 -7.79 11.80 -6.72
C ARG A 117 -8.39 13.15 -7.13
N ALA A 118 -9.72 13.28 -7.11
CA ALA A 118 -10.41 14.53 -7.39
C ALA A 118 -10.07 15.63 -6.36
N GLY A 119 -9.77 15.23 -5.13
CA GLY A 119 -9.26 16.11 -4.08
C GLY A 119 -7.79 16.52 -4.23
N ASN A 120 -7.10 16.10 -5.30
CA ASN A 120 -5.67 16.30 -5.54
C ASN A 120 -4.75 15.76 -4.44
N PHE A 121 -5.18 14.68 -3.76
CA PHE A 121 -4.32 13.96 -2.85
C PHE A 121 -3.37 13.04 -3.62
N GLU A 122 -2.14 12.91 -3.11
CA GLU A 122 -1.27 11.79 -3.46
C GLU A 122 -1.82 10.52 -2.80
N ILE A 123 -1.86 9.42 -3.53
CA ILE A 123 -2.45 8.17 -3.05
C ILE A 123 -1.33 7.15 -2.90
N LEU A 124 -1.28 6.48 -1.76
CA LEU A 124 -0.54 5.25 -1.60
C LEU A 124 -1.51 4.17 -1.14
N LEU A 125 -1.63 3.10 -1.90
CA LEU A 125 -2.43 1.96 -1.56
C LEU A 125 -1.54 0.76 -1.28
N LYS A 126 -1.74 0.17 -0.10
CA LYS A 126 -1.05 -1.05 0.30
C LYS A 126 -2.02 -2.04 0.89
N GLY A 127 -1.95 -3.29 0.45
CA GLY A 127 -2.84 -4.29 1.01
C GLY A 127 -2.76 -5.64 0.35
N ASP A 128 -3.37 -6.63 1.00
CA ASP A 128 -3.77 -7.87 0.36
C ASP A 128 -5.07 -7.61 -0.41
N LEU A 129 -4.96 -7.57 -1.73
CA LEU A 129 -6.11 -7.27 -2.60
C LEU A 129 -6.81 -8.54 -3.07
N ASN A 130 -6.27 -9.73 -2.71
CA ASN A 130 -6.69 -11.02 -3.24
C ASN A 130 -6.91 -10.99 -4.77
N ALA A 131 -6.05 -10.23 -5.46
CA ALA A 131 -6.09 -10.02 -6.90
C ALA A 131 -4.78 -10.53 -7.50
N ARG A 132 -4.85 -11.40 -8.50
CA ARG A 132 -3.63 -11.90 -9.18
C ARG A 132 -3.47 -11.13 -10.48
N THR A 133 -2.36 -10.41 -10.64
CA THR A 133 -2.19 -9.43 -11.73
C THR A 133 -1.19 -9.88 -12.79
N GLY A 134 -0.54 -11.03 -12.62
CA GLY A 134 0.52 -11.46 -13.53
C GLY A 134 1.68 -10.45 -13.57
N SER A 135 2.26 -10.29 -14.75
CA SER A 135 3.29 -9.26 -15.03
C SER A 135 2.73 -8.04 -15.79
N ASN A 136 1.41 -7.91 -15.95
CA ASN A 136 0.80 -6.82 -16.71
C ASN A 136 1.00 -5.45 -16.04
N THR A 137 1.04 -4.35 -16.77
CA THR A 137 1.05 -2.98 -16.21
C THR A 137 -0.26 -2.26 -16.55
N PRO A 138 -0.73 -1.31 -15.72
CA PRO A 138 -1.92 -0.50 -16.03
C PRO A 138 -1.77 0.30 -17.32
N SER A 139 -0.63 0.96 -17.49
CA SER A 139 -0.29 1.76 -18.66
C SER A 139 0.99 1.26 -19.34
N ALA A 140 1.13 1.55 -20.64
CA ALA A 140 2.34 1.28 -21.41
C ALA A 140 3.53 2.16 -20.99
N ASN A 141 3.25 3.29 -20.33
CA ASN A 141 4.27 4.21 -19.81
C ASN A 141 4.73 3.85 -18.39
N ASP A 142 4.08 2.90 -17.74
CA ASP A 142 4.42 2.48 -16.38
C ASP A 142 5.71 1.63 -16.38
N PRO A 143 6.45 1.58 -15.26
CA PRO A 143 7.57 0.69 -15.10
C PRO A 143 7.18 -0.78 -15.39
N ILE A 144 8.01 -1.47 -16.16
CA ILE A 144 7.79 -2.89 -16.50
C ILE A 144 7.75 -3.72 -15.21
N ARG A 145 6.65 -4.44 -14.99
CA ARG A 145 6.51 -5.36 -13.87
C ARG A 145 6.92 -6.78 -14.26
N ARG A 146 7.50 -7.52 -13.31
CA ARG A 146 7.70 -8.97 -13.40
C ARG A 146 7.16 -9.65 -12.16
N SER A 147 6.37 -10.71 -12.31
CA SER A 147 5.82 -11.49 -11.20
C SER A 147 6.21 -12.97 -11.33
N LYS A 148 6.48 -13.64 -10.20
CA LYS A 148 6.58 -15.12 -10.16
C LYS A 148 5.21 -15.79 -10.31
N ASP A 149 4.13 -15.08 -10.00
CA ASP A 149 2.76 -15.49 -10.27
C ASP A 149 2.29 -14.89 -11.60
N ASN A 150 2.24 -15.71 -12.66
CA ASN A 150 1.83 -15.29 -14.00
C ASN A 150 0.32 -15.36 -14.25
N THR A 151 -0.49 -15.77 -13.26
CA THR A 151 -1.94 -15.83 -13.43
C THR A 151 -2.56 -14.44 -13.28
N ILE A 152 -3.57 -14.18 -14.09
CA ILE A 152 -4.43 -13.00 -13.97
C ILE A 152 -5.82 -13.49 -13.53
N SER A 153 -6.30 -13.01 -12.37
CA SER A 153 -7.67 -13.25 -11.93
C SER A 153 -8.62 -12.19 -12.48
N THR A 154 -9.93 -12.43 -12.41
CA THR A 154 -10.95 -11.45 -12.78
C THR A 154 -10.77 -10.15 -11.98
N ARG A 155 -10.56 -10.25 -10.67
CA ARG A 155 -10.20 -9.09 -9.84
C ARG A 155 -8.87 -8.46 -10.22
N GLY A 156 -7.88 -9.25 -10.64
CA GLY A 156 -6.63 -8.71 -11.19
C GLY A 156 -6.88 -7.78 -12.39
N GLY A 157 -7.70 -8.22 -13.34
CA GLY A 157 -8.13 -7.42 -14.49
C GLY A 157 -8.93 -6.17 -14.10
N TYR A 158 -9.76 -6.26 -13.05
CA TYR A 158 -10.45 -5.10 -12.48
C TYR A 158 -9.46 -4.10 -11.87
N LEU A 159 -8.51 -4.57 -11.06
CA LEU A 159 -7.53 -3.72 -10.38
C LEU A 159 -6.66 -2.94 -11.38
N PHE A 160 -6.33 -3.52 -12.53
CA PHE A 160 -5.65 -2.79 -13.61
C PHE A 160 -6.42 -1.59 -14.12
N ARG A 161 -7.71 -1.80 -14.41
CA ARG A 161 -8.58 -0.72 -14.89
C ARG A 161 -8.70 0.36 -13.83
N LEU A 162 -8.90 -0.02 -12.58
CA LEU A 162 -8.96 0.91 -11.46
C LEU A 162 -7.68 1.74 -11.32
N CYS A 163 -6.51 1.11 -11.43
CA CYS A 163 -5.23 1.82 -11.38
C CYS A 163 -5.11 2.81 -12.55
N ASN A 164 -5.44 2.39 -13.77
CA ASN A 164 -5.43 3.25 -14.95
C ASN A 164 -6.41 4.44 -14.80
N ASP A 165 -7.62 4.19 -14.32
CA ASP A 165 -8.67 5.21 -14.15
C ASP A 165 -8.32 6.23 -13.06
N CYS A 166 -7.54 5.83 -12.05
CA CYS A 166 -7.10 6.67 -10.95
C CYS A 166 -5.67 7.20 -11.10
N ASP A 167 -5.00 6.94 -12.23
CA ASP A 167 -3.61 7.36 -12.49
C ASP A 167 -2.64 6.82 -11.41
N LEU A 168 -2.82 5.54 -11.05
CA LEU A 168 -2.02 4.82 -10.06
C LEU A 168 -1.11 3.80 -10.74
N VAL A 169 0.04 3.54 -10.13
CA VAL A 169 1.10 2.69 -10.70
C VAL A 169 1.46 1.60 -9.71
N PHE A 170 1.58 0.35 -10.18
CA PHE A 170 2.12 -0.70 -9.31
C PHE A 170 3.60 -0.43 -9.02
N ILE A 171 3.93 -0.27 -7.74
CA ILE A 171 5.31 -0.09 -7.27
C ILE A 171 6.06 -1.44 -7.26
N SER A 172 5.32 -2.54 -7.13
CA SER A 172 5.85 -3.91 -7.12
C SER A 172 6.68 -4.21 -8.37
N ARG A 173 8.01 -4.40 -8.22
CA ARG A 173 9.02 -4.58 -9.29
C ARG A 173 9.15 -3.45 -10.32
N ALA A 174 8.94 -2.18 -9.95
CA ALA A 174 9.79 -1.18 -10.60
C ALA A 174 11.25 -1.54 -10.24
N GLU A 175 12.12 -1.69 -11.24
CA GLU A 175 13.49 -2.22 -11.06
C GLU A 175 14.29 -1.46 -9.98
N CYS A 176 13.89 -0.23 -9.69
CA CYS A 176 14.43 0.60 -8.62
C CYS A 176 14.20 0.08 -7.19
N PHE A 177 13.28 -0.87 -6.94
CA PHE A 177 12.98 -1.37 -5.58
C PHE A 177 13.65 -2.71 -5.22
N GLY A 178 14.58 -3.19 -6.06
CA GLY A 178 15.40 -4.37 -5.78
C GLY A 178 14.84 -5.70 -6.31
N PRO A 179 15.63 -6.78 -6.22
CA PRO A 179 15.41 -8.00 -7.00
C PRO A 179 14.18 -8.83 -6.59
N ASN A 180 13.63 -8.62 -5.38
CA ASN A 180 12.63 -9.51 -4.77
C ASN A 180 11.18 -9.01 -4.86
N GLY A 181 10.91 -7.83 -5.43
CA GLY A 181 9.60 -7.16 -5.36
C GLY A 181 8.42 -7.81 -6.09
N GLY A 182 8.56 -9.04 -6.58
CA GLY A 182 7.52 -9.79 -7.31
C GLY A 182 7.56 -11.27 -6.98
N ASP A 183 8.12 -11.57 -5.81
CA ASP A 183 8.06 -12.88 -5.20
C ASP A 183 6.68 -13.11 -4.58
N TYR A 184 6.34 -14.38 -4.36
CA TYR A 184 5.06 -14.74 -3.75
C TYR A 184 4.88 -14.07 -2.39
N THR A 185 3.69 -13.52 -2.18
CA THR A 185 3.33 -12.81 -0.95
C THR A 185 2.38 -13.64 -0.08
N SER A 186 1.71 -14.62 -0.69
CA SER A 186 0.81 -15.56 -0.01
C SER A 186 1.17 -17.02 -0.32
N PHE A 187 1.11 -17.86 0.71
CA PHE A 187 1.52 -19.26 0.70
C PHE A 187 0.44 -20.11 1.38
N GLN A 188 -0.29 -20.91 0.61
CA GLN A 188 -1.38 -21.76 1.11
C GLN A 188 -1.17 -23.20 0.62
N GLY A 189 -0.51 -24.01 1.45
CA GLY A 189 -0.10 -25.36 1.06
C GLY A 189 0.87 -25.33 -0.12
N SER A 190 0.52 -26.01 -1.22
CA SER A 190 1.29 -25.99 -2.47
C SER A 190 1.03 -24.76 -3.36
N ARG A 191 0.04 -23.93 -3.02
CA ARG A 191 -0.29 -22.72 -3.78
C ARG A 191 0.54 -21.55 -3.29
N GLN A 192 1.11 -20.82 -4.25
CA GLN A 192 1.88 -19.61 -4.01
C GLN A 192 1.37 -18.53 -4.96
N THR A 193 1.03 -17.36 -4.43
CA THR A 193 0.43 -16.27 -5.20
C THR A 193 1.01 -14.92 -4.83
N VAL A 194 0.89 -13.97 -5.74
CA VAL A 194 1.16 -12.54 -5.48
C VAL A 194 -0.18 -11.85 -5.38
N ILE A 195 -0.51 -11.38 -4.19
CA ILE A 195 -1.80 -10.73 -3.87
C ILE A 195 -1.65 -9.48 -3.00
N ASP A 196 -0.47 -9.29 -2.40
CA ASP A 196 -0.12 -8.08 -1.68
C ASP A 196 0.58 -7.09 -2.60
N TYR A 197 0.05 -5.87 -2.68
CA TYR A 197 0.61 -4.84 -3.56
C TYR A 197 0.86 -3.54 -2.79
N PRO A 198 2.04 -2.93 -2.98
CA PRO A 198 2.19 -1.48 -2.99
C PRO A 198 1.81 -0.93 -4.37
N ILE A 199 0.88 0.02 -4.38
CA ILE A 199 0.40 0.81 -5.53
C ILE A 199 0.50 2.28 -5.13
#